data_AF-A0A7K0RXS6-F1
#
_entry.id   AF-A0A7K0RXS6-F1
#
_cell.length_a   1.000
_cell.length_b   1.000
_cell.length_c   1.000
_cell.angle_alpha   90.00
_cell.angle_beta   90.00
_cell.angle_gamma   90.00
#
_symmetry.space_group_name_H-M   'P 1'
#
loop_
_entity.id
_entity.type
_entity.pdbx_description
1 polymer ?
#
loop_
_entity_poly.entity_id
_entity_poly.type
_entity_poly.pdbx_seq_one_letter_code
_entity_poly.pdbx_strand_id
1 'polypeptide(L)'
;MTEAVSPPEAAKPASTEAAWPAWWVLGLQLAALWVLGLVRPLFDVLGTDNAFFVARGNTPGDILIFAIGVTFIPPLVLTLIELIVRAASVKAARLVHLLFVALLTALIALQFVKGSFAGSTLTLIVALAIGALVALAFWKTAAVRSFMTVITPASFIFLALFIFASPVSDVIMPSSEGSGVSGASGKSGNSTPVVLVIYDEFPVAMMMDKATNINADRFPAFADLGKTATWYK
;
A
#
# COMPACT_ATOMS: atom_id res chain seq x y z
N MET A 1 7.09 -48.83 57.95
CA MET A 1 6.83 -47.44 57.54
C MET A 1 7.08 -47.35 56.05
N THR A 2 6.05 -47.58 55.25
CA THR A 2 6.10 -47.45 53.79
C THR A 2 5.20 -46.27 53.44
N GLU A 3 5.84 -45.15 53.13
CA GLU A 3 5.21 -43.88 52.79
C GLU A 3 4.69 -44.00 51.35
N ALA A 4 3.37 -44.07 51.20
CA ALA A 4 2.72 -44.11 49.89
C ALA A 4 2.77 -42.71 49.28
N VAL A 5 3.73 -42.48 48.38
CA VAL A 5 3.80 -41.27 47.54
C VAL A 5 2.56 -41.25 46.65
N SER A 6 1.67 -40.27 46.88
CA SER A 6 0.53 -40.02 46.00
C SER A 6 1.02 -39.61 44.60
N PRO A 7 0.38 -40.08 43.51
CA PRO A 7 0.74 -39.66 42.16
C PRO A 7 0.53 -38.15 42.00
N PRO A 8 1.39 -37.46 41.23
CA PRO A 8 1.19 -36.05 40.92
C PRO A 8 -0.14 -35.87 40.20
N GLU A 9 -0.96 -34.94 40.71
CA GLU A 9 -2.23 -34.54 40.13
C GLU A 9 -2.01 -34.17 38.66
N ALA A 10 -2.56 -34.99 37.76
CA ALA A 10 -2.44 -34.77 36.33
C ALA A 10 -2.97 -33.37 36.00
N ALA A 11 -2.08 -32.50 35.53
CA ALA A 11 -2.43 -31.17 35.05
C ALA A 11 -3.58 -31.32 34.06
N LYS A 12 -4.76 -30.79 34.44
CA LYS A 12 -5.93 -30.74 33.56
C LYS A 12 -5.46 -30.20 32.22
N PRO A 13 -5.68 -30.92 31.09
CA PRO A 13 -5.36 -30.35 29.78
C PRO A 13 -6.13 -29.03 29.69
N ALA A 14 -5.40 -27.93 29.52
CA ALA A 14 -5.98 -26.62 29.29
C ALA A 14 -7.01 -26.80 28.18
N SER A 15 -8.27 -26.54 28.52
CA SER A 15 -9.39 -26.69 27.59
C SER A 15 -9.12 -25.82 26.37
N THR A 16 -8.60 -26.42 25.29
CA THR A 16 -8.47 -25.81 23.97
C THR A 16 -9.84 -25.68 23.31
N GLU A 17 -10.85 -25.27 24.07
CA GLU A 17 -12.01 -24.62 23.49
C GLU A 17 -11.49 -23.29 23.01
N ALA A 18 -11.35 -23.15 21.69
CA ALA A 18 -10.75 -22.02 21.02
C ALA A 18 -11.48 -20.71 21.38
N ALA A 19 -11.04 -20.12 22.49
CA ALA A 19 -11.55 -18.88 23.03
C ALA A 19 -11.48 -17.81 21.96
N TRP A 20 -12.54 -17.02 21.90
CA TRP A 20 -12.58 -15.90 20.99
C TRP A 20 -11.45 -14.91 21.28
N PRO A 21 -10.79 -14.36 20.24
CA PRO A 21 -9.72 -13.40 20.43
C PRO A 21 -10.18 -12.19 21.26
N ALA A 22 -9.24 -11.57 21.96
CA ALA A 22 -9.49 -10.31 22.64
C ALA A 22 -9.90 -9.21 21.64
N TRP A 23 -10.66 -8.21 22.10
CA TRP A 23 -11.21 -7.15 21.24
C TRP A 23 -10.14 -6.38 20.46
N TRP A 24 -8.95 -6.20 21.03
CA TRP A 24 -7.83 -5.53 20.35
C TRP A 24 -7.25 -6.40 19.24
N VAL A 25 -7.25 -7.72 19.38
CA VAL A 25 -6.86 -8.66 18.31
C VAL A 25 -7.87 -8.59 17.17
N LEU A 26 -9.17 -8.57 17.47
CA LEU A 26 -10.23 -8.42 16.47
C LEU A 26 -10.08 -7.11 15.68
N GLY A 27 -9.79 -6.00 16.37
CA GLY A 27 -9.50 -4.72 15.71
C GLY A 27 -8.27 -4.78 14.79
N LEU A 28 -7.20 -5.46 15.22
CA LEU A 28 -6.01 -5.69 14.39
C LEU A 28 -6.30 -6.59 13.17
N GLN A 29 -7.19 -7.56 13.31
CA GLN A 29 -7.64 -8.41 12.19
C GLN A 29 -8.39 -7.57 11.14
N LEU A 30 -9.26 -6.65 11.58
CA LEU A 30 -9.92 -5.71 10.68
C LEU A 30 -8.91 -4.78 9.99
N ALA A 31 -7.91 -4.28 10.72
CA ALA A 31 -6.83 -3.48 10.13
C ALA A 31 -6.07 -4.25 9.06
N ALA A 32 -5.72 -5.52 9.30
CA ALA A 32 -5.02 -6.34 8.33
C ALA A 32 -5.86 -6.59 7.07
N LEU A 33 -7.16 -6.90 7.23
CA LEU A 33 -8.06 -7.07 6.10
C LEU A 33 -8.27 -5.76 5.32
N TRP A 34 -8.43 -4.64 6.03
CA TRP A 34 -8.52 -3.31 5.43
C TRP A 34 -7.28 -2.99 4.59
N VAL A 35 -6.10 -3.28 5.12
CA VAL A 35 -4.85 -3.03 4.42
C VAL A 35 -4.69 -3.91 3.20
N LEU A 36 -4.99 -5.20 3.30
CA LEU A 36 -4.91 -6.13 2.16
C LEU A 36 -5.94 -5.80 1.08
N GLY A 37 -7.15 -5.38 1.45
CA GLY A 37 -8.25 -5.13 0.52
C GLY A 37 -8.19 -3.76 -0.16
N LEU A 38 -7.73 -2.73 0.53
CA LEU A 38 -7.83 -1.34 0.07
C LEU A 38 -6.51 -0.57 0.14
N VAL A 39 -5.84 -0.57 1.28
CA VAL A 39 -4.65 0.31 1.48
C VAL A 39 -3.50 -0.12 0.60
N ARG A 40 -3.21 -1.42 0.49
CA ARG A 40 -2.13 -1.91 -0.36
C ARG A 40 -2.37 -1.54 -1.83
N PRO A 41 -3.52 -1.86 -2.47
CA PRO A 41 -3.78 -1.41 -3.84
C PRO A 41 -3.69 0.11 -4.01
N LEU A 42 -4.15 0.88 -3.02
CA LEU A 42 -4.06 2.33 -3.03
C LEU A 42 -2.60 2.82 -2.98
N PHE A 43 -1.79 2.24 -2.09
CA PHE A 43 -0.36 2.53 -1.95
C PHE A 43 0.45 2.07 -3.17
N ASP A 44 0.07 0.98 -3.82
CA ASP A 44 0.71 0.57 -5.07
C ASP A 44 0.48 1.63 -6.16
N VAL A 45 -0.74 2.15 -6.30
CA VAL A 45 -1.05 3.22 -7.28
C VAL A 45 -0.35 4.53 -6.93
N LEU A 46 -0.38 4.95 -5.66
CA LEU A 46 0.19 6.22 -5.21
C LEU A 46 1.71 6.17 -5.06
N GLY A 47 2.26 4.99 -4.82
CA GLY A 47 3.68 4.76 -4.56
C GLY A 47 4.49 4.45 -5.81
N THR A 48 3.85 4.10 -6.93
CA THR A 48 4.56 3.78 -8.19
C THR A 48 5.27 5.00 -8.78
N ASP A 49 4.71 6.21 -8.62
CA ASP A 49 5.32 7.46 -9.07
C ASP A 49 5.14 8.56 -8.01
N ASN A 50 6.25 9.07 -7.49
CA ASN A 50 6.23 10.17 -6.52
C ASN A 50 5.70 11.48 -7.13
N ALA A 51 5.60 11.56 -8.45
CA ALA A 51 5.02 12.67 -9.19
C ALA A 51 3.61 13.02 -8.71
N PHE A 52 2.81 12.07 -8.23
CA PHE A 52 1.47 12.39 -7.70
C PHE A 52 1.53 13.32 -6.49
N PHE A 53 2.44 13.07 -5.56
CA PHE A 53 2.58 13.89 -4.35
C PHE A 53 3.33 15.20 -4.63
N VAL A 54 4.33 15.14 -5.52
CA VAL A 54 5.11 16.32 -5.96
C VAL A 54 4.23 17.29 -6.76
N ALA A 55 3.45 16.80 -7.74
CA ALA A 55 2.56 17.63 -8.55
C ALA A 55 1.46 18.32 -7.74
N ARG A 56 1.10 17.74 -6.58
CA ARG A 56 0.11 18.30 -5.67
C ARG A 56 0.72 19.23 -4.61
N GLY A 57 2.05 19.36 -4.57
CA GLY A 57 2.76 20.19 -3.60
C GLY A 57 2.65 19.69 -2.16
N ASN A 58 2.40 18.40 -1.95
CA ASN A 58 2.25 17.84 -0.61
C ASN A 58 3.59 17.82 0.13
N THR A 59 3.58 18.22 1.39
CA THR A 59 4.75 18.11 2.26
C THR A 59 4.97 16.66 2.72
N PRO A 60 6.17 16.29 3.19
CA PRO A 60 6.41 14.99 3.84
C PRO A 60 5.42 14.69 4.97
N GLY A 61 5.03 15.72 5.73
CA GLY A 61 4.04 15.61 6.79
C GLY A 61 2.66 15.23 6.29
N ASP A 62 2.21 15.84 5.18
CA ASP A 62 0.91 15.55 4.57
C ASP A 62 0.83 14.09 4.08
N ILE A 63 1.92 13.62 3.47
CA ILE A 63 2.04 12.22 3.00
C ILE A 63 1.97 11.26 4.19
N LEU A 64 2.68 11.56 5.28
CA LEU A 64 2.71 10.70 6.46
C LEU A 64 1.35 10.67 7.17
N ILE A 65 0.70 11.83 7.34
CA ILE A 65 -0.65 11.94 7.92
C ILE A 65 -1.64 11.16 7.07
N PHE A 66 -1.57 11.29 5.75
CA PHE A 66 -2.41 10.53 4.83
C PHE A 66 -2.18 9.02 4.97
N ALA A 67 -0.92 8.57 4.90
CA ALA A 67 -0.59 7.14 4.92
C ALA A 67 -0.97 6.48 6.26
N ILE A 68 -0.64 7.11 7.39
CA ILE A 68 -1.04 6.64 8.72
C ILE A 68 -2.56 6.71 8.88
N GLY A 69 -3.17 7.82 8.47
CA GLY A 69 -4.60 8.07 8.59
C GLY A 69 -5.43 7.04 7.83
N VAL A 70 -5.14 6.82 6.54
CA VAL A 70 -5.86 5.83 5.72
C VAL A 70 -5.62 4.40 6.20
N THR A 71 -4.46 4.11 6.79
CA THR A 71 -4.14 2.78 7.32
C THR A 71 -4.90 2.46 8.60
N PHE A 72 -5.01 3.41 9.53
CA PHE A 72 -5.51 3.13 10.89
C PHE A 72 -6.86 3.76 11.23
N ILE A 73 -7.24 4.92 10.68
CA ILE A 73 -8.51 5.57 11.05
C ILE A 73 -9.71 4.70 10.68
N PRO A 74 -9.84 4.17 9.44
CA PRO A 74 -10.98 3.32 9.09
C PRO A 74 -11.13 2.07 9.97
N PRO A 75 -10.09 1.23 10.18
CA PRO A 75 -10.24 0.07 11.05
C PRO A 75 -10.44 0.43 12.54
N LEU A 76 -9.92 1.58 13.00
CA LEU A 76 -10.23 2.09 14.35
C LEU A 76 -11.71 2.45 14.47
N VAL A 77 -12.31 3.09 13.45
CA VAL A 77 -13.74 3.39 13.43
C VAL A 77 -14.57 2.11 13.44
N LEU A 78 -14.19 1.10 12.63
CA LEU A 78 -14.86 -0.20 12.65
C LEU A 78 -14.79 -0.87 14.04
N THR A 79 -13.60 -0.85 14.66
CA THR A 79 -13.40 -1.38 16.01
C THR A 79 -14.22 -0.62 17.05
N LEU A 80 -14.31 0.72 16.93
CA LEU A 80 -15.12 1.53 17.83
C LEU A 80 -16.61 1.20 17.71
N ILE A 81 -17.12 1.00 16.49
CA ILE A 81 -18.50 0.54 16.25
C ILE A 81 -18.73 -0.80 16.96
N GLU A 82 -17.81 -1.76 16.85
CA GLU A 82 -17.92 -3.04 17.56
C GLU A 82 -17.95 -2.87 19.08
N LEU A 83 -17.11 -1.99 19.63
CA LEU A 83 -17.06 -1.73 21.07
C LEU A 83 -18.36 -1.08 21.58
N ILE A 84 -18.93 -0.14 20.83
CA ILE A 84 -20.23 0.47 21.13
C ILE A 84 -21.34 -0.59 21.13
N VAL A 85 -21.39 -1.43 20.09
CA VAL A 85 -22.38 -2.51 20.00
C VAL A 85 -22.16 -3.56 21.11
N ARG A 86 -20.90 -3.82 21.48
CA ARG A 86 -20.53 -4.77 22.54
C ARG A 86 -21.02 -4.30 23.91
N ALA A 87 -21.04 -2.99 24.16
CA ALA A 87 -21.59 -2.42 25.38
C ALA A 87 -23.08 -2.74 25.55
N ALA A 88 -23.85 -2.83 24.46
CA ALA A 88 -25.25 -3.24 24.48
C ALA A 88 -25.42 -4.76 24.49
N SER A 89 -24.69 -5.48 23.64
CA SER A 89 -24.74 -6.94 23.58
C SER A 89 -23.48 -7.54 22.95
N VAL A 90 -22.83 -8.44 23.68
CA VAL A 90 -21.71 -9.24 23.15
C VAL A 90 -22.10 -10.03 21.89
N LYS A 91 -23.31 -10.62 21.83
CA LYS A 91 -23.80 -11.39 20.67
C LYS A 91 -23.92 -10.53 19.41
N ALA A 92 -24.57 -9.37 19.50
CA ALA A 92 -24.64 -8.39 18.42
C ALA A 92 -23.26 -7.94 17.91
N ALA A 93 -22.32 -7.66 18.82
CA ALA A 93 -20.95 -7.30 18.41
C ALA A 93 -20.26 -8.43 17.64
N ARG A 94 -20.54 -9.70 18.00
CA ARG A 94 -20.05 -10.87 17.24
C ARG A 94 -20.51 -10.84 15.79
N LEU A 95 -21.80 -10.54 15.59
CA LEU A 95 -22.40 -10.50 14.27
C LEU A 95 -21.87 -9.33 13.44
N VAL A 96 -21.69 -8.17 14.07
CA VAL A 96 -21.06 -6.99 13.43
C VAL A 96 -19.63 -7.31 12.98
N HIS A 97 -18.84 -7.96 13.83
CA HIS A 97 -17.49 -8.37 13.44
C HIS A 97 -17.49 -9.32 12.25
N LEU A 98 -18.37 -10.33 12.26
CA LEU A 98 -18.52 -11.25 11.12
C LEU A 98 -18.95 -10.53 9.84
N LEU A 99 -19.83 -9.54 9.94
CA LEU A 99 -20.22 -8.69 8.82
C LEU A 99 -19.01 -7.92 8.25
N PHE A 100 -18.21 -7.29 9.11
CA PHE A 100 -17.02 -6.58 8.67
C PHE A 100 -15.97 -7.51 8.04
N VAL A 101 -15.72 -8.67 8.64
CA VAL A 101 -14.87 -9.70 8.05
C VAL A 101 -15.40 -10.11 6.67
N ALA A 102 -16.70 -10.36 6.53
CA ALA A 102 -17.31 -10.73 5.25
C ALA A 102 -17.13 -9.65 4.19
N LEU A 103 -17.40 -8.38 4.54
CA LEU A 103 -17.29 -7.25 3.61
C LEU A 103 -15.85 -6.99 3.19
N LEU A 104 -14.91 -6.95 4.14
CA LEU A 104 -13.51 -6.69 3.83
C LEU A 104 -12.87 -7.83 3.02
N THR A 105 -13.21 -9.08 3.33
CA THR A 105 -12.73 -10.23 2.54
C THR A 105 -13.38 -10.30 1.17
N ALA A 106 -14.63 -9.84 1.02
CA ALA A 106 -15.24 -9.65 -0.30
C ALA A 106 -14.51 -8.57 -1.11
N LEU A 107 -14.07 -7.46 -0.50
CA LEU A 107 -13.24 -6.46 -1.17
C LEU A 107 -11.91 -7.06 -1.65
N ILE A 108 -11.24 -7.87 -0.81
CA ILE A 108 -10.04 -8.59 -1.21
C ILE A 108 -10.34 -9.51 -2.39
N ALA A 109 -11.38 -10.34 -2.29
CA ALA A 109 -11.77 -11.29 -3.34
C ALA A 109 -12.07 -10.58 -4.66
N LEU A 110 -12.74 -9.42 -4.61
CA LEU A 110 -13.05 -8.60 -5.77
C LEU A 110 -11.80 -8.25 -6.59
N GLN A 111 -10.68 -7.96 -5.93
CA GLN A 111 -9.42 -7.65 -6.61
C GLN A 111 -8.88 -8.84 -7.42
N PHE A 112 -9.15 -10.08 -6.99
CA PHE A 112 -8.70 -11.29 -7.68
C PHE A 112 -9.66 -11.79 -8.75
N VAL A 113 -10.98 -11.59 -8.56
CA VAL A 113 -12.00 -12.06 -9.52
C VAL A 113 -12.34 -11.02 -10.59
N LYS A 114 -11.85 -9.79 -10.44
CA LYS A 114 -12.04 -8.73 -11.42
C LYS A 114 -11.45 -9.15 -12.77
N GLY A 115 -12.27 -9.12 -13.81
CA GLY A 115 -11.88 -9.53 -15.17
C GLY A 115 -12.07 -11.02 -15.47
N SER A 116 -12.45 -11.86 -14.50
CA SER A 116 -12.67 -13.29 -14.72
C SER A 116 -14.06 -13.63 -15.28
N PHE A 117 -15.02 -12.71 -15.22
CA PHE A 117 -16.42 -12.95 -15.61
C PHE A 117 -16.93 -11.86 -16.56
N ALA A 118 -17.81 -12.25 -17.49
CA ALA A 118 -18.46 -11.36 -18.46
C ALA A 118 -19.64 -10.57 -17.84
N GLY A 119 -19.38 -9.84 -16.75
CA GLY A 119 -20.38 -8.96 -16.13
C GLY A 119 -20.05 -8.56 -14.69
N SER A 120 -20.17 -7.26 -14.40
CA SER A 120 -19.88 -6.70 -13.07
C SER A 120 -20.77 -7.27 -11.96
N THR A 121 -22.03 -7.58 -12.27
CA THR A 121 -22.98 -8.20 -11.32
C THR A 121 -22.49 -9.57 -10.86
N LEU A 122 -22.05 -10.43 -11.79
CA LEU A 122 -21.58 -11.77 -11.45
C LEU A 122 -20.28 -11.71 -10.64
N THR A 123 -19.35 -10.81 -11.02
CA THR A 123 -18.13 -10.57 -10.24
C THR A 123 -18.43 -10.16 -8.79
N LEU A 124 -19.40 -9.26 -8.60
CA LEU A 124 -19.79 -8.78 -7.27
C LEU A 124 -20.46 -9.89 -6.43
N ILE A 125 -21.35 -10.69 -7.03
CA ILE A 125 -21.98 -11.83 -6.35
C ILE A 125 -20.92 -12.84 -5.89
N VAL A 126 -19.96 -13.18 -6.76
CA VAL A 126 -18.89 -14.13 -6.42
C VAL A 126 -18.01 -13.58 -5.30
N ALA A 127 -17.63 -12.30 -5.35
CA ALA A 127 -16.85 -11.66 -4.30
C ALA A 127 -17.57 -11.68 -2.94
N LEU A 128 -18.87 -11.33 -2.92
CA LEU A 128 -19.69 -11.39 -1.71
C LEU A 128 -19.85 -12.82 -1.18
N ALA A 129 -20.01 -13.80 -2.07
CA ALA A 129 -20.10 -15.21 -1.69
C ALA A 129 -18.80 -15.70 -1.02
N ILE A 130 -17.63 -15.35 -1.59
CA ILE A 130 -16.33 -15.66 -0.99
C ILE A 130 -16.21 -15.00 0.39
N GLY A 131 -16.58 -13.72 0.52
CA GLY A 131 -16.52 -13.03 1.79
C GLY A 131 -17.42 -13.67 2.87
N ALA A 132 -18.66 -14.04 2.51
CA ALA A 132 -19.56 -14.75 3.39
C ALA A 132 -19.00 -16.12 3.82
N LEU A 133 -18.38 -16.87 2.90
CA LEU A 133 -17.74 -18.15 3.21
C LEU A 133 -16.58 -17.99 4.21
N VAL A 134 -15.73 -16.95 4.03
CA VAL A 134 -14.64 -16.67 4.97
C VAL A 134 -15.16 -16.28 6.35
N ALA A 135 -16.21 -15.45 6.43
CA ALA A 135 -16.83 -15.10 7.71
C ALA A 135 -17.46 -16.32 8.40
N LEU A 136 -18.14 -17.19 7.66
CA LEU A 136 -18.67 -18.45 8.20
C LEU A 136 -17.54 -19.37 8.71
N ALA A 137 -16.43 -19.44 7.97
CA ALA A 137 -15.26 -20.21 8.39
C ALA A 137 -14.60 -19.62 9.64
N PHE A 138 -14.53 -18.29 9.75
CA PHE A 138 -14.07 -17.58 10.95
C PHE A 138 -14.94 -17.85 12.17
N TRP A 139 -16.27 -17.91 11.98
CA TRP A 139 -17.20 -18.24 13.05
C TRP A 139 -17.03 -19.70 13.53
N LYS A 140 -16.93 -20.64 12.59
CA LYS A 140 -16.91 -22.09 12.89
C LYS A 140 -15.56 -22.63 13.32
N THR A 141 -14.45 -22.09 12.81
CA THR A 141 -13.13 -22.73 12.96
C THR A 141 -12.12 -21.86 13.68
N ALA A 142 -11.42 -22.46 14.64
CA ALA A 142 -10.32 -21.81 15.36
C ALA A 142 -9.14 -21.48 14.43
N ALA A 143 -8.88 -22.34 13.45
CA ALA A 143 -7.77 -22.20 12.51
C ALA A 143 -7.84 -20.89 11.71
N VAL A 144 -9.03 -20.52 11.21
CA VAL A 144 -9.20 -19.25 10.47
C VAL A 144 -9.01 -18.05 11.40
N ARG A 145 -9.48 -18.11 12.65
CA ARG A 145 -9.23 -17.05 13.64
C ARG A 145 -7.74 -16.89 13.93
N SER A 146 -7.02 -17.99 14.13
CA SER A 146 -5.57 -17.97 14.35
C SER A 146 -4.81 -17.45 13.12
N PHE A 147 -5.20 -17.88 11.92
CA PHE A 147 -4.64 -17.38 10.67
C PHE A 147 -4.82 -15.86 10.54
N MET A 148 -6.02 -15.36 10.83
CA MET A 148 -6.29 -13.92 10.82
C MET A 148 -5.47 -13.15 11.86
N THR A 149 -5.20 -13.75 13.02
CA THR A 149 -4.27 -13.19 14.01
C THR A 149 -2.83 -13.13 13.49
N VAL A 150 -2.38 -14.16 12.78
CA VAL A 150 -1.01 -14.21 12.21
C VAL A 150 -0.80 -13.12 11.15
N ILE A 151 -1.81 -12.76 10.37
CA ILE A 151 -1.70 -11.69 9.36
C ILE A 151 -1.83 -10.27 9.94
N THR A 152 -2.12 -10.11 11.24
CA THR A 152 -2.25 -8.76 11.86
C THR A 152 -1.06 -7.82 11.64
N PRO A 153 0.22 -8.29 11.60
CA PRO A 153 1.36 -7.42 11.33
C PRO A 153 1.33 -6.79 9.93
N ALA A 154 0.54 -7.33 8.99
CA ALA A 154 0.46 -6.83 7.62
C ALA A 154 0.19 -5.33 7.55
N SER A 155 -0.65 -4.79 8.45
CA SER A 155 -0.98 -3.36 8.46
C SER A 155 0.25 -2.47 8.66
N PHE A 156 1.14 -2.90 9.56
CA PHE A 156 2.38 -2.21 9.85
C PHE A 156 3.42 -2.43 8.76
N ILE A 157 3.49 -3.66 8.23
CA ILE A 157 4.43 -4.02 7.17
C ILE A 157 4.14 -3.21 5.90
N PHE A 158 2.90 -3.16 5.41
CA PHE A 158 2.59 -2.42 4.19
C PHE A 158 2.75 -0.91 4.36
N LEU A 159 2.43 -0.36 5.53
CA LEU A 159 2.72 1.04 5.83
C LEU A 159 4.23 1.32 5.82
N ALA A 160 5.03 0.45 6.44
CA ALA A 160 6.48 0.58 6.43
C ALA A 160 7.05 0.45 5.01
N LEU A 161 6.58 -0.52 4.22
CA LEU A 161 6.99 -0.69 2.83
C LEU A 161 6.66 0.57 1.99
N PHE A 162 5.49 1.17 2.20
CA PHE A 162 5.14 2.42 1.52
C PHE A 162 6.05 3.58 1.92
N ILE A 163 6.35 3.75 3.22
CA ILE A 163 7.15 4.88 3.70
C ILE A 163 8.64 4.72 3.36
N PHE A 164 9.18 3.50 3.50
CA PHE A 164 10.63 3.27 3.44
C PHE A 164 11.11 2.61 2.15
N ALA A 165 10.25 1.86 1.47
CA ALA A 165 10.64 1.04 0.32
C ALA A 165 9.95 1.44 -0.99
N SER A 166 9.14 2.52 -1.00
CA SER A 166 8.54 3.05 -2.22
C SER A 166 9.26 4.33 -2.69
N PRO A 167 9.16 4.69 -3.98
CA PRO A 167 9.62 5.98 -4.53
C PRO A 167 9.18 7.24 -3.76
N VAL A 168 8.16 7.15 -2.91
CA VAL A 168 7.70 8.25 -2.04
C VAL A 168 8.70 8.55 -0.92
N SER A 169 9.56 7.60 -0.55
CA SER A 169 10.59 7.79 0.48
C SER A 169 11.56 8.92 0.11
N ASP A 170 11.87 9.10 -1.19
CA ASP A 170 12.72 10.18 -1.69
C ASP A 170 12.14 11.57 -1.39
N VAL A 171 10.81 11.67 -1.35
CA VAL A 171 10.09 12.91 -1.00
C VAL A 171 10.04 13.10 0.51
N ILE A 172 9.83 12.03 1.27
CA ILE A 172 9.69 12.09 2.74
C ILE A 172 11.04 12.29 3.43
N MET A 173 12.09 11.65 2.92
CA MET A 173 13.45 11.65 3.44
C MET A 173 14.43 12.10 2.36
N PRO A 174 14.46 13.41 2.02
CA PRO A 174 15.43 13.92 1.06
C PRO A 174 16.84 13.69 1.62
N SER A 175 17.65 12.89 0.91
CA SER A 175 19.04 12.66 1.28
C SER A 175 19.79 13.99 1.25
N SER A 176 20.39 14.42 2.37
CA SER A 176 21.13 15.68 2.48
C SER A 176 22.45 15.70 1.73
N GLU A 177 22.83 14.59 1.08
CA GLU A 177 23.88 14.55 0.08
C GLU A 177 23.22 14.68 -1.29
N GLY A 178 23.46 15.81 -1.96
CA GLY A 178 22.78 16.24 -3.17
C GLY A 178 22.63 15.13 -4.21
N SER A 179 21.41 14.61 -4.31
CA SER A 179 20.94 13.78 -5.41
C SER A 179 19.57 14.29 -5.81
N GLY A 180 19.59 15.42 -6.49
CA GLY A 180 18.51 15.76 -7.39
C GLY A 180 18.49 14.74 -8.54
N VAL A 181 17.26 14.34 -8.88
CA VAL A 181 16.83 13.64 -10.09
C VAL A 181 16.77 12.11 -10.01
N SER A 182 15.54 11.65 -9.80
CA SER A 182 15.01 10.37 -10.27
C SER A 182 15.37 10.14 -11.74
N GLY A 183 16.13 9.07 -12.00
CA GLY A 183 16.54 8.68 -13.34
C GLY A 183 17.77 7.80 -13.29
N ALA A 184 17.63 6.56 -12.82
CA ALA A 184 18.61 5.49 -12.98
C ALA A 184 20.08 5.87 -12.72
N SER A 185 20.47 6.02 -11.45
CA SER A 185 21.90 5.88 -11.10
C SER A 185 22.17 4.43 -10.69
N GLY A 186 22.26 3.56 -11.70
CA GLY A 186 23.23 2.49 -11.59
C GLY A 186 24.58 3.14 -11.35
N LYS A 187 25.37 2.62 -10.40
CA LYS A 187 26.76 3.02 -10.17
C LYS A 187 27.55 2.89 -11.48
N SER A 188 27.49 3.91 -12.32
CA SER A 188 28.32 4.08 -13.49
C SER A 188 29.52 4.86 -13.00
N GLY A 189 30.69 4.23 -12.99
CA GLY A 189 31.96 4.85 -12.59
C GLY A 189 32.47 5.94 -13.52
N ASN A 190 31.57 6.65 -14.21
CA ASN A 190 31.91 7.73 -15.12
C ASN A 190 31.30 9.06 -14.62
N SER A 191 32.17 9.95 -14.14
CA SER A 191 31.84 11.27 -13.60
C SER A 191 31.57 12.32 -14.69
N THR A 192 31.12 11.91 -15.87
CA THR A 192 30.83 12.85 -16.97
C THR A 192 29.54 13.61 -16.67
N PRO A 193 29.57 14.95 -16.52
CA PRO A 193 28.37 15.74 -16.29
C PRO A 193 27.47 15.71 -17.53
N VAL A 194 26.21 15.36 -17.35
CA VAL A 194 25.20 15.37 -18.40
C VAL A 194 24.26 16.54 -18.17
N VAL A 195 24.10 17.40 -19.18
CA VAL A 195 23.17 18.53 -19.16
C VAL A 195 22.13 18.31 -20.26
N LEU A 196 20.87 18.13 -19.88
CA LEU A 196 19.73 18.05 -20.80
C LEU A 196 18.97 19.37 -20.75
N VAL A 197 18.78 20.00 -21.90
CA VAL A 197 18.00 21.24 -22.06
C VAL A 197 16.82 20.96 -22.97
N ILE A 198 15.60 21.21 -22.47
CA ILE A 198 14.36 21.05 -23.23
C ILE A 198 13.75 22.44 -23.38
N TYR A 199 13.42 22.80 -24.62
CA TYR A 199 12.71 24.02 -24.94
C TYR A 199 11.28 23.65 -25.35
N ASP A 200 10.30 24.29 -24.74
CA ASP A 200 8.90 24.17 -25.15
C ASP A 200 8.62 25.13 -26.31
N GLU A 201 7.75 24.71 -27.23
CA GLU A 201 7.32 25.50 -28.40
C GLU A 201 8.46 26.07 -29.26
N PHE A 202 9.57 25.35 -29.36
CA PHE A 202 10.77 25.79 -30.08
C PHE A 202 11.02 24.93 -31.33
N PRO A 203 10.23 25.11 -32.40
CA PRO A 203 10.31 24.26 -33.59
C PRO A 203 11.63 24.42 -34.34
N VAL A 204 12.26 23.32 -34.73
CA VAL A 204 13.57 23.30 -35.41
C VAL A 204 13.62 24.23 -36.63
N ALA A 205 12.53 24.34 -37.39
CA ALA A 205 12.42 25.22 -38.55
C ALA A 205 12.71 26.71 -38.25
N MET A 206 12.44 27.18 -37.03
CA MET A 206 12.72 28.56 -36.64
C MET A 206 14.22 28.85 -36.51
N MET A 207 15.01 27.81 -36.20
CA MET A 207 16.45 27.91 -36.00
C MET A 207 17.24 27.78 -37.29
N MET A 208 16.58 27.38 -38.38
CA MET A 208 17.23 27.06 -39.64
C MET A 208 17.32 28.26 -40.56
N ASP A 209 18.39 28.33 -41.33
CA ASP A 209 18.50 29.18 -42.50
C ASP A 209 17.87 28.54 -43.74
N LYS A 210 17.92 29.24 -44.88
CA LYS A 210 17.43 28.71 -46.17
C LYS A 210 18.18 27.46 -46.64
N ALA A 211 19.39 27.23 -46.15
CA ALA A 211 20.23 26.09 -46.46
C ALA A 211 20.04 24.93 -45.46
N THR A 212 19.03 25.00 -44.59
CA THR A 212 18.70 24.01 -43.55
C THR A 212 19.76 23.85 -42.46
N ASN A 213 20.63 24.84 -42.25
CA ASN A 213 21.64 24.84 -41.19
C ASN A 213 21.21 25.78 -40.06
N ILE A 214 21.81 25.64 -38.87
CA ILE A 214 21.53 26.55 -37.75
C ILE A 214 21.92 27.98 -38.16
N ASN A 215 20.98 28.91 -38.07
CA ASN A 215 21.16 30.30 -38.43
C ASN A 215 22.06 30.99 -37.39
N ALA A 216 23.33 31.18 -37.73
CA ALA A 216 24.34 31.75 -36.82
C ALA A 216 24.10 33.23 -36.47
N ASP A 217 23.42 33.98 -37.34
CA ASP A 217 23.11 35.40 -37.09
C ASP A 217 22.03 35.56 -36.01
N ARG A 218 21.07 34.63 -35.94
CA ARG A 218 19.96 34.64 -34.98
C ARG A 218 20.22 33.80 -33.74
N PHE A 219 20.93 32.69 -33.88
CA PHE A 219 21.17 31.70 -32.82
C PHE A 219 22.68 31.38 -32.68
N PRO A 220 23.52 32.37 -32.33
CA PRO A 220 24.98 32.20 -32.31
C PRO A 220 25.44 31.12 -31.33
N ALA A 221 24.84 31.04 -30.13
CA ALA A 221 25.21 30.02 -29.14
C ALA A 221 24.90 28.58 -29.60
N PHE A 222 23.80 28.38 -30.34
CA PHE A 222 23.47 27.07 -30.90
C PHE A 222 24.37 26.71 -32.09
N ALA A 223 24.75 27.71 -32.90
CA ALA A 223 25.71 27.51 -33.97
C ALA A 223 27.09 27.12 -33.43
N ASP A 224 27.52 27.69 -32.29
CA ASP A 224 28.75 27.31 -31.61
C ASP A 224 28.68 25.90 -31.02
N LEU A 225 27.55 25.55 -30.36
CA LEU A 225 27.34 24.20 -29.84
C LEU A 225 27.34 23.15 -30.97
N GLY A 226 26.72 23.46 -32.11
CA GLY A 226 26.67 22.59 -33.28
C GLY A 226 28.04 22.28 -33.90
N LYS A 227 29.07 23.10 -33.65
CA LYS A 227 30.44 22.82 -34.11
C LYS A 227 31.10 21.71 -33.30
N THR A 228 30.69 21.50 -32.05
CA THR A 228 31.26 20.51 -31.13
C THR A 228 30.30 19.40 -30.76
N ALA A 229 29.09 19.38 -31.35
CA ALA A 229 28.03 18.42 -31.05
C ALA A 229 27.52 17.74 -32.32
N THR A 230 26.77 16.66 -32.14
CA THR A 230 26.04 16.02 -33.24
C THR A 230 24.64 16.61 -33.34
N TRP A 231 24.32 17.15 -34.51
CA TRP A 231 23.02 17.74 -34.80
C TRP A 231 22.15 16.77 -35.62
N TYR A 232 20.92 16.54 -35.16
CA TYR A 232 19.93 15.70 -35.84
C TYR A 232 18.83 16.61 -36.42
N LYS A 233 18.56 16.46 -37.72
CA LYS A 233 17.56 17.24 -38.48
C LYS A 233 16.30 16.42 -38.68
#